data_AF-A0A2V9GM82-F1
#
_entry.id   AF-A0A2V9GM82-F1
#
_cell.length_a   1.000
_cell.length_b   1.000
_cell.length_c   1.000
_cell.angle_alpha   90.00
_cell.angle_beta   90.00
_cell.angle_gamma   90.00
#
_symmetry.space_group_name_H-M   'P 1'
#
loop_
_entity.id
_entity.type
_entity.pdbx_description
1 polymer ?
#
loop_
_entity_poly.entity_id
_entity_poly.type
_entity_poly.pdbx_seq_one_letter_code
_entity_poly.pdbx_strand_id
1 'polypeptide(L)'
;AVAMATPIAHKGSTAGAKVQALTALDFLLSPELVKQAREYFTNVQTKDVKYVPLIGPEDKPATEFNKDKMEKFLPELRKYYYHPSKYKTYLDQLGIQYPTVRK
;
A
#
# COMPACT_ATOMS: atom_id res chain seq x y z
N ALA A 1 -8.47 2.50 9.88
CA ALA A 1 -8.28 3.52 10.93
C ALA A 1 -7.82 2.81 12.20
N VAL A 2 -6.68 3.20 12.77
CA VAL A 2 -6.33 2.78 14.14
C VAL A 2 -7.33 3.48 15.07
N ALA A 3 -7.98 2.74 15.97
CA ALA A 3 -8.89 3.35 16.93
C ALA A 3 -8.12 4.39 17.74
N MET A 4 -8.42 5.67 17.54
CA MET A 4 -7.75 6.76 18.26
C MET A 4 -8.03 6.61 19.75
N ALA A 5 -6.98 6.40 20.55
CA ALA A 5 -7.10 5.98 21.95
C ALA A 5 -7.76 7.02 22.87
N THR A 6 -7.97 8.26 22.41
CA THR A 6 -8.59 9.34 23.19
C THR A 6 -9.61 10.15 22.39
N PRO A 7 -10.63 10.77 23.03
CA PRO A 7 -11.61 11.60 22.33
C PRO A 7 -11.03 12.80 21.59
N ILE A 8 -9.94 13.41 22.09
CA ILE A 8 -9.26 14.52 21.39
C ILE A 8 -8.59 14.03 20.12
N ALA A 9 -7.95 12.88 20.20
CA ALA A 9 -7.32 12.23 19.07
C ALA A 9 -8.40 11.89 18.02
N HIS A 10 -9.53 11.28 18.41
CA HIS A 10 -10.62 10.97 17.48
C HIS A 10 -11.11 12.21 16.70
N LYS A 11 -11.38 13.32 17.39
CA LYS A 11 -11.78 14.59 16.76
C LYS A 11 -10.74 15.09 15.76
N GLY A 12 -9.46 15.02 16.11
CA GLY A 12 -8.36 15.36 15.22
C GLY A 12 -8.34 14.49 13.95
N SER A 13 -8.46 13.17 14.09
CA SER A 13 -8.55 12.26 12.94
C SER A 13 -9.77 12.52 12.07
N THR A 14 -10.93 12.79 12.64
CA THR A 14 -12.14 13.10 11.86
C THR A 14 -11.94 14.39 11.05
N ALA A 15 -11.38 15.43 11.65
CA ALA A 15 -11.07 16.67 10.94
C ALA A 15 -10.04 16.44 9.82
N GLY A 16 -8.95 15.73 10.10
CA GLY A 16 -7.93 15.38 9.11
C GLY A 16 -8.49 14.55 7.95
N ALA A 17 -9.33 13.57 8.24
CA ALA A 17 -9.99 12.75 7.21
C ALA A 17 -10.91 13.59 6.31
N LYS A 18 -11.67 14.54 6.90
CA LYS A 18 -12.51 15.47 6.13
C LYS A 18 -11.68 16.34 5.19
N VAL A 19 -10.57 16.90 5.68
CA VAL A 19 -9.66 17.72 4.86
C VAL A 19 -9.09 16.88 3.72
N GLN A 20 -8.54 15.70 3.99
CA GLN A 20 -8.01 14.82 2.95
C GLN A 20 -9.05 14.46 1.89
N ALA A 21 -10.27 14.11 2.30
CA ALA A 21 -11.34 13.75 1.38
C ALA A 21 -11.77 14.93 0.48
N LEU A 22 -11.93 16.13 1.07
CA LEU A 22 -12.30 17.32 0.30
C LEU A 22 -11.18 17.75 -0.64
N THR A 23 -9.92 17.72 -0.20
CA THR A 23 -8.78 18.02 -1.08
C THR A 23 -8.69 17.05 -2.25
N ALA A 24 -8.96 15.76 -2.04
CA ALA A 24 -9.02 14.80 -3.14
C ALA A 24 -10.14 15.16 -4.13
N LEU A 25 -11.32 15.56 -3.64
CA LEU A 25 -12.42 16.03 -4.50
C LEU A 25 -12.04 17.30 -5.26
N ASP A 26 -11.36 18.25 -4.63
CA ASP A 26 -10.91 19.49 -5.27
C ASP A 26 -10.03 19.17 -6.49
N PHE A 27 -9.05 18.27 -6.35
CA PHE A 27 -8.19 17.85 -7.46
C PHE A 27 -8.91 17.05 -8.54
N LEU A 28 -9.94 16.28 -8.18
CA LEU A 28 -10.74 15.51 -9.15
C LEU A 28 -11.68 16.41 -9.97
N LEU A 29 -12.25 17.43 -9.33
CA LEU A 29 -13.27 18.30 -9.95
C LEU A 29 -12.68 19.55 -10.61
N SER A 30 -11.46 19.95 -10.23
CA SER A 30 -10.79 21.15 -10.75
C SER A 30 -9.43 20.79 -11.37
N PRO A 31 -9.38 20.42 -12.66
CA PRO A 31 -8.14 19.98 -13.31
C PRO A 31 -7.05 21.06 -13.35
N GLU A 32 -7.42 22.34 -13.27
CA GLU A 32 -6.46 23.45 -13.17
C GLU A 32 -5.62 23.38 -11.89
N LEU A 33 -6.16 22.88 -10.77
CA LEU A 33 -5.39 22.70 -9.52
C LEU A 33 -4.27 21.67 -9.71
N VAL A 34 -4.51 20.61 -10.49
CA VAL A 34 -3.48 19.60 -10.80
C VAL A 34 -2.35 20.23 -11.62
N LYS A 35 -2.71 21.06 -12.60
CA LYS A 35 -1.75 21.79 -13.43
C LYS A 35 -0.89 22.73 -12.58
N GLN A 36 -1.51 23.54 -11.73
CA GLN A 36 -0.81 24.45 -10.82
C GLN A 36 0.10 23.70 -9.83
N ALA A 37 -0.37 22.60 -9.25
CA ALA A 37 0.43 21.78 -8.35
C ALA A 37 1.67 21.21 -9.07
N ARG A 38 1.51 20.75 -10.32
CA ARG A 38 2.61 20.23 -11.14
C ARG A 38 3.59 21.33 -11.54
N GLU A 39 3.08 22.52 -11.86
CA GLU A 39 3.89 23.69 -12.18
C GLU A 39 4.76 24.10 -10.99
N TYR A 40 4.16 24.22 -9.80
CA TYR A 40 4.89 24.49 -8.57
C TYR A 40 5.93 23.41 -8.25
N PHE A 41 5.55 22.13 -8.38
CA PHE A 41 6.48 21.02 -8.16
C PHE A 41 7.71 21.09 -9.08
N THR A 42 7.50 21.43 -10.35
CA THR A 42 8.55 21.46 -11.37
C THR A 42 9.42 22.72 -11.29
N ASN A 43 8.77 23.88 -11.18
CA ASN A 43 9.40 25.19 -11.33
C ASN A 43 9.88 25.78 -10.00
N VAL A 44 9.39 25.27 -8.87
CA VAL A 44 9.78 25.72 -7.53
C VAL A 44 10.42 24.60 -6.73
N GLN A 45 9.69 23.52 -6.41
CA GLN A 45 10.19 22.51 -5.46
C GLN A 45 11.39 21.73 -5.98
N THR A 46 11.32 21.30 -7.23
CA THR A 46 12.37 20.48 -7.86
C THR A 46 13.17 21.26 -8.90
N LYS A 47 13.15 22.60 -8.82
CA LYS A 47 13.88 23.46 -9.75
C LYS A 47 15.36 23.10 -9.78
N ASP A 48 15.99 23.13 -8.62
CA ASP A 48 17.43 22.94 -8.46
C ASP A 48 17.79 21.52 -8.01
N VAL A 49 16.91 20.87 -7.23
CA VAL A 49 17.12 19.52 -6.71
C VAL A 49 16.30 18.51 -7.50
N LYS A 50 16.98 17.56 -8.13
CA LYS A 50 16.35 16.43 -8.84
C LYS A 50 16.40 15.17 -7.99
N TYR A 51 15.38 14.33 -8.15
CA TYR A 51 15.36 13.02 -7.50
C TYR A 51 16.54 12.19 -7.96
N VAL A 52 17.32 11.71 -7.00
CA VAL A 52 18.37 10.71 -7.21
C VAL A 52 17.93 9.46 -6.44
N PRO A 53 17.79 8.31 -7.12
CA PRO A 53 17.51 7.06 -6.43
C PRO A 53 18.56 6.79 -5.35
N LEU A 54 18.10 6.36 -4.17
CA LEU A 54 19.02 5.87 -3.14
C LEU A 54 19.75 4.59 -3.59
N ILE A 55 19.11 3.84 -4.49
CA ILE A 55 19.57 2.56 -5.03
C ILE A 55 20.15 2.81 -6.43
N GLY A 56 21.41 2.45 -6.64
CA GLY A 56 22.10 2.54 -7.92
C GLY A 56 21.54 1.58 -8.97
N PRO A 57 21.87 1.79 -10.26
CA PRO A 57 21.37 0.95 -11.36
C PRO A 57 21.82 -0.52 -11.26
N GLU A 58 22.96 -0.77 -10.62
CA GLU A 58 23.55 -2.11 -10.47
C GLU A 58 23.30 -2.73 -9.09
N ASP A 59 22.64 -2.00 -8.19
CA ASP A 59 22.36 -2.49 -6.84
C ASP A 59 21.38 -3.66 -6.92
N LYS A 60 21.75 -4.77 -6.28
CA LYS A 60 20.90 -5.95 -6.14
C LYS A 60 20.40 -6.05 -4.71
N PRO A 61 19.17 -6.54 -4.49
CA PRO A 61 18.72 -6.87 -3.14
C PRO A 61 19.72 -7.82 -2.49
N ALA A 62 20.10 -7.54 -1.24
CA ALA A 62 20.99 -8.37 -0.43
C ALA A 62 20.28 -9.67 0.03
N THR A 63 19.96 -10.54 -0.92
CA THR A 63 19.23 -11.80 -0.69
C THR A 63 19.98 -12.78 0.21
N GLU A 64 21.30 -12.66 0.29
CA GLU A 64 22.18 -13.46 1.13
C GLU A 64 21.82 -13.38 2.62
N PHE A 65 21.36 -12.21 3.10
CA PHE A 65 20.95 -12.04 4.52
C PHE A 65 19.77 -12.92 4.92
N ASN A 66 18.97 -13.36 3.94
CA ASN A 66 17.82 -14.21 4.16
C ASN A 66 18.02 -15.64 3.65
N LYS A 67 19.18 -15.98 3.07
CA LYS A 67 19.41 -17.28 2.44
C LYS A 67 19.13 -18.43 3.40
N ASP A 68 19.77 -18.48 4.55
CA ASP A 68 19.62 -19.57 5.52
C ASP A 68 18.17 -19.72 6.02
N LYS A 69 17.49 -18.60 6.27
CA LYS A 69 16.08 -18.59 6.69
C LYS A 69 15.19 -19.12 5.58
N MET A 70 15.41 -18.68 4.34
CA MET A 70 14.64 -19.12 3.19
C MET A 70 14.86 -20.61 2.91
N GLU A 71 16.09 -21.10 2.97
CA GLU A 71 16.40 -22.52 2.81
C GLU A 71 15.72 -23.38 3.88
N LYS A 72 15.69 -22.91 5.13
CA LYS A 72 15.05 -23.61 6.25
C LYS A 72 13.52 -23.59 6.17
N PHE A 73 12.90 -22.44 5.91
CA PHE A 73 11.46 -22.25 6.11
C PHE A 73 10.64 -22.30 4.82
N LEU A 74 11.21 -21.98 3.66
CA LEU A 74 10.47 -21.98 2.40
C LEU A 74 9.85 -23.35 2.06
N PRO A 75 10.53 -24.51 2.27
CA PRO A 75 9.92 -25.81 2.01
C PRO A 75 8.71 -26.10 2.89
N GLU A 76 8.74 -25.66 4.16
CA GLU A 76 7.63 -25.82 5.09
C GLU A 76 6.47 -24.89 4.73
N LEU A 77 6.76 -23.63 4.41
CA LEU A 77 5.75 -22.65 4.01
C LEU A 77 5.03 -23.06 2.72
N ARG A 78 5.75 -23.63 1.75
CA ARG A 78 5.18 -24.08 0.47
C ARG A 78 4.05 -25.10 0.63
N LYS A 79 4.04 -25.90 1.71
CA LYS A 79 2.97 -26.86 1.99
C LYS A 79 1.61 -26.18 2.25
N TYR A 80 1.66 -24.93 2.72
CA TYR A 80 0.48 -24.13 3.06
C TYR A 80 0.10 -23.14 1.96
N TYR A 81 0.89 -23.05 0.88
CA TYR A 81 0.59 -22.17 -0.23
C TYR A 81 -0.70 -22.61 -0.93
N TYR A 82 -1.38 -21.63 -1.51
CA TYR A 82 -2.58 -21.87 -2.27
C TYR A 82 -2.30 -22.77 -3.48
N HIS A 83 -3.11 -23.82 -3.65
CA HIS A 83 -2.96 -24.84 -4.69
C HIS A 83 -4.08 -24.71 -5.73
N PRO A 84 -3.94 -23.84 -6.75
CA PRO A 84 -5.02 -23.46 -7.66
C PRO A 84 -5.52 -24.60 -8.56
N SER A 85 -4.75 -25.67 -8.75
CA SER A 85 -5.20 -26.86 -9.50
C SER A 85 -6.08 -27.81 -8.69
N LYS A 86 -6.13 -27.66 -7.35
CA LYS A 86 -6.94 -28.48 -6.45
C LYS A 86 -8.16 -27.74 -5.91
N TYR A 87 -8.05 -26.43 -5.73
CA TYR A 87 -9.09 -25.60 -5.13
C TYR A 87 -9.38 -24.40 -6.04
N LYS A 88 -10.65 -23.99 -6.13
CA LYS A 88 -11.09 -22.87 -6.96
C LYS A 88 -10.73 -21.52 -6.33
N THR A 89 -10.78 -21.42 -5.01
CA THR A 89 -10.35 -20.24 -4.24
C THR A 89 -9.54 -20.64 -3.00
N TYR A 90 -8.78 -19.68 -2.44
CA TYR A 90 -8.05 -19.90 -1.19
C TYR A 90 -8.99 -20.20 -0.02
N LEU A 91 -10.19 -19.61 -0.02
CA LEU A 91 -11.21 -19.91 0.99
C LEU A 91 -11.68 -21.37 0.89
N ASP A 92 -11.84 -21.90 -0.32
CA ASP A 92 -12.15 -23.32 -0.52
C ASP A 92 -11.05 -24.24 0.01
N GLN A 93 -9.77 -23.88 -0.17
CA GLN A 93 -8.63 -24.61 0.40
C GLN A 93 -8.65 -24.61 1.94
N LEU A 94 -9.13 -23.51 2.54
CA LEU A 94 -9.30 -23.40 3.98
C LEU A 94 -10.60 -24.07 4.49
N GLY A 95 -11.43 -24.62 3.61
CA GLY A 95 -12.73 -25.21 3.97
C GLY A 95 -13.80 -24.18 4.33
N ILE A 96 -13.60 -22.91 3.97
CA ILE A 96 -14.51 -21.81 4.28
C ILE A 96 -15.46 -21.60 3.09
N GLN A 97 -16.75 -21.84 3.31
CA GLN A 97 -17.77 -21.50 2.31
C GLN A 97 -17.99 -19.99 2.25
N TYR A 98 -17.77 -19.40 1.08
CA TYR A 98 -17.96 -17.98 0.82
C TYR A 98 -18.65 -17.77 -0.55
N PRO A 99 -19.55 -16.78 -0.70
CA PRO A 99 -19.97 -15.83 0.32
C PRO A 99 -20.88 -16.47 1.38
N THR A 100 -20.74 -16.03 2.62
CA THR A 100 -21.59 -16.45 3.75
C THR A 100 -22.95 -15.78 3.75
N VAL A 101 -23.25 -14.95 2.75
CA VAL A 101 -24.58 -14.35 2.62
C VAL A 101 -25.58 -15.43 2.19
N ARG A 102 -26.52 -15.73 3.08
CA ARG A 102 -27.70 -16.53 2.76
C ARG A 102 -28.45 -15.85 1.61
N LYS A 103 -28.94 -16.65 0.66
CA LYS A 103 -30.09 -16.24 -0.15
C LYS A 103 -31.32 -16.12 0.74
#